data_AF-A0AA96UDP7-F1
#
_entry.id   AF-A0AA96UDP7-F1
#
_cell.length_a   1.000
_cell.length_b   1.000
_cell.length_c   1.000
_cell.angle_alpha   90.00
_cell.angle_beta   90.00
_cell.angle_gamma   90.00
#
_symmetry.space_group_name_H-M   'P 1'
#
loop_
_entity.id
_entity.type
_entity.pdbx_description
1 polymer ?
#
loop_
_entity_poly.entity_id
_entity_poly.type
_entity_poly.pdbx_seq_one_letter_code
_entity_poly.pdbx_strand_id
1 'polypeptide(L)'
;MNAPDALAASGDCASTDVCLFDNENYTGFMFARDAYWDQQVATWNLSVAGFNDRMSSWINNGPHDARWFWGANATGGSECMNSSSRNSYVGWYDNDEASSIQVYTDAGAC
;
A
#
# COMPACT_ATOMS: atom_id res chain seq x y z
N MET A 1 1.79 -23.57 -22.04
CA MET A 1 2.91 -22.74 -21.57
C MET A 1 2.26 -21.51 -20.94
N ASN A 2 2.19 -21.44 -19.61
CA ASN A 2 1.65 -20.26 -18.93
C ASN A 2 2.67 -19.12 -19.07
N ALA A 3 2.21 -17.93 -19.44
CA ALA A 3 3.02 -16.73 -19.43
C ALA A 3 3.54 -16.47 -17.99
N PRO A 4 4.75 -15.94 -17.80
CA PRO A 4 5.15 -15.46 -16.49
C PRO A 4 4.17 -14.35 -16.09
N ASP A 5 3.59 -14.45 -14.89
CA ASP A 5 2.83 -13.35 -14.30
C ASP A 5 3.74 -12.10 -14.34
N ALA A 6 3.34 -11.09 -15.09
CA ALA A 6 4.15 -9.88 -15.23
C ALA A 6 4.32 -9.25 -13.84
N LEU A 7 5.55 -9.15 -13.37
CA LEU A 7 5.86 -8.42 -12.14
C LEU A 7 5.50 -6.95 -12.37
N ALA A 8 4.75 -6.38 -11.43
CA ALA A 8 4.38 -4.98 -11.46
C ALA A 8 5.62 -4.08 -11.31
N ALA A 9 5.51 -2.87 -11.84
CA ALA A 9 6.47 -1.80 -11.72
C ALA A 9 5.77 -0.51 -11.25
N SER A 10 6.55 0.48 -10.80
CA SER A 10 6.01 1.79 -10.36
C SER A 10 4.97 2.42 -11.31
N GLY A 11 5.12 2.24 -12.62
CA GLY A 11 4.20 2.80 -13.63
C GLY A 11 2.83 2.12 -13.68
N ASP A 12 2.68 0.95 -13.05
CA ASP A 12 1.40 0.24 -12.96
C ASP A 12 0.51 0.78 -11.83
N CYS A 13 1.07 1.60 -10.93
CA CYS A 13 0.29 2.28 -9.91
C CYS A 13 -0.49 3.44 -10.53
N ALA A 14 -1.82 3.32 -10.59
CA ALA A 14 -2.67 4.34 -11.17
C ALA A 14 -2.56 5.68 -10.44
N SER A 15 -2.92 6.77 -11.11
CA SER A 15 -2.76 8.14 -10.60
C SER A 15 -3.65 8.49 -9.40
N THR A 16 -4.58 7.62 -9.03
CA THR A 16 -5.53 7.80 -7.92
C THR A 16 -5.31 6.80 -6.80
N ASP A 17 -4.35 5.88 -6.96
CA ASP A 17 -4.28 4.69 -6.14
C ASP A 17 -3.16 4.78 -5.09
N VAL A 18 -3.38 4.04 -4.01
CA VAL A 18 -2.35 3.59 -3.08
C VAL A 18 -1.93 2.18 -3.49
N CYS A 19 -0.65 2.00 -3.76
CA CYS A 19 -0.06 0.74 -4.22
C CYS A 19 1.06 0.29 -3.27
N LEU A 20 1.02 -0.97 -2.89
CA LEU A 20 2.04 -1.66 -2.13
C LEU A 20 2.77 -2.66 -3.02
N PHE A 21 4.08 -2.79 -2.85
CA PHE A 21 4.94 -3.66 -3.65
C PHE A 21 5.73 -4.59 -2.74
N ASP A 22 5.88 -5.84 -3.17
CA ASP A 22 6.56 -6.85 -2.36
C ASP A 22 8.09 -6.76 -2.38
N ASN A 23 8.66 -6.05 -3.36
CA ASN A 23 10.06 -5.70 -3.38
C ASN A 23 10.28 -4.19 -3.20
N GLU A 24 11.53 -3.84 -2.91
CA GLU A 24 12.00 -2.46 -2.94
C GLU A 24 11.84 -1.84 -4.33
N ASN A 25 11.88 -0.51 -4.36
CA ASN A 25 11.88 0.29 -5.60
C ASN A 25 10.66 0.05 -6.49
N TYR A 26 9.51 -0.28 -5.87
CA TYR A 26 8.21 -0.37 -6.53
C TYR A 26 8.14 -1.48 -7.59
N THR A 27 8.61 -2.67 -7.24
CA THR A 27 8.64 -3.80 -8.16
C THR A 27 8.05 -5.07 -7.53
N GLY A 28 7.69 -6.03 -8.36
CA GLY A 28 7.28 -7.36 -7.91
C GLY A 28 5.77 -7.58 -7.90
N PHE A 29 5.28 -8.34 -6.94
CA PHE A 29 3.84 -8.46 -6.71
C PHE A 29 3.30 -7.15 -6.13
N MET A 30 2.12 -6.72 -6.60
CA MET A 30 1.52 -5.46 -6.21
C MET A 30 0.10 -5.64 -5.69
N PHE A 31 -0.22 -4.90 -4.63
CA PHE A 31 -1.57 -4.65 -4.17
C PHE A 31 -1.91 -3.18 -4.40
N ALA A 32 -3.05 -2.87 -5.02
CA ALA A 32 -3.47 -1.49 -5.28
C ALA A 32 -4.91 -1.24 -4.81
N ARG A 33 -5.18 -0.03 -4.32
CA ARG A 33 -6.52 0.45 -3.94
C ARG A 33 -6.72 1.89 -4.38
N ASP A 34 -7.89 2.16 -4.93
CA ASP A 34 -8.35 3.50 -5.26
C ASP A 34 -8.46 4.33 -3.97
N ALA A 35 -7.77 5.46 -3.94
CA ALA A 35 -7.77 6.41 -2.83
C ALA A 35 -8.47 7.72 -3.16
N TYR A 36 -9.17 7.81 -4.29
CA TYR A 36 -9.91 8.99 -4.73
C TYR A 36 -11.42 8.84 -4.56
N TRP A 37 -11.98 7.67 -4.90
CA TRP A 37 -13.44 7.52 -4.94
C TRP A 37 -14.08 7.13 -3.61
N ASP A 38 -13.28 6.66 -2.65
CA ASP A 38 -13.80 6.21 -1.36
C ASP A 38 -14.17 7.44 -0.50
N GLN A 39 -15.47 7.73 -0.40
CA GLN A 39 -15.99 8.82 0.41
C GLN A 39 -16.01 8.48 1.91
N GLN A 40 -15.48 7.32 2.28
CA GLN A 40 -15.37 6.84 3.65
C GLN A 40 -13.98 6.30 3.90
N VAL A 41 -13.57 6.36 5.16
CA VAL A 41 -12.34 5.69 5.60
C VAL A 41 -12.56 4.19 5.43
N ALA A 42 -11.75 3.58 4.57
CA ALA A 42 -11.83 2.16 4.27
C ALA A 42 -10.57 1.45 4.73
N THR A 43 -10.76 0.26 5.31
CA THR A 43 -9.68 -0.59 5.81
C THR A 43 -9.67 -1.90 5.05
N TRP A 44 -8.51 -2.32 4.56
CA TRP A 44 -8.33 -3.58 3.85
C TRP A 44 -7.33 -4.47 4.57
N ASN A 45 -7.74 -5.70 4.82
CA ASN A 45 -6.88 -6.75 5.36
C ASN A 45 -6.07 -7.39 4.22
N LEU A 46 -4.73 -7.33 4.33
CA LEU A 46 -3.82 -7.79 3.28
C LEU A 46 -3.76 -9.32 3.17
N SER A 47 -4.09 -10.06 4.24
CA SER A 47 -4.26 -11.52 4.18
C SER A 47 -5.36 -11.95 3.20
N VAL A 48 -6.46 -11.18 3.12
CA VAL A 48 -7.56 -11.48 2.18
C VAL A 48 -7.11 -11.32 0.73
N ALA A 49 -6.13 -10.45 0.49
CA ALA A 49 -5.58 -10.19 -0.83
C ALA A 49 -4.31 -11.01 -1.15
N GLY A 50 -3.86 -11.88 -0.24
CA GLY A 50 -2.61 -12.64 -0.41
C GLY A 50 -1.34 -11.78 -0.35
N PHE A 51 -1.41 -10.59 0.27
CA PHE A 51 -0.32 -9.61 0.39
C PHE A 51 0.15 -9.41 1.84
N ASN A 52 -0.28 -10.25 2.78
CA ASN A 52 0.09 -10.11 4.19
C ASN A 52 1.60 -10.30 4.38
N ASP A 53 2.23 -9.40 5.12
CA ASP A 53 3.64 -9.51 5.53
C ASP A 53 4.56 -9.64 4.31
N ARG A 54 4.34 -8.77 3.33
CA ARG A 54 5.13 -8.73 2.08
C ARG A 54 5.59 -7.34 1.68
N MET A 55 5.04 -6.29 2.29
CA MET A 55 5.29 -4.94 1.79
C MET A 55 6.74 -4.53 2.02
N SER A 56 7.43 -4.16 0.94
CA SER A 56 8.78 -3.61 0.98
C SER A 56 8.85 -2.16 0.50
N SER A 57 7.92 -1.75 -0.37
CA SER A 57 7.80 -0.36 -0.84
C SER A 57 6.36 0.03 -1.18
N TRP A 58 6.06 1.32 -1.24
CA TRP A 58 4.70 1.80 -1.53
C TRP A 58 4.68 3.14 -2.27
N ILE A 59 3.59 3.37 -2.99
CA ILE A 59 3.25 4.62 -3.68
C ILE A 59 1.85 5.03 -3.27
N ASN A 60 1.64 6.30 -2.92
CA ASN A 60 0.32 6.91 -2.79
C ASN A 60 0.21 8.05 -3.81
N ASN A 61 -0.39 7.77 -4.96
CA ASN A 61 -0.68 8.80 -5.96
C ASN A 61 -2.01 9.52 -5.67
N GLY A 62 -2.82 8.96 -4.77
CA GLY A 62 -4.13 9.49 -4.41
C GLY A 62 -4.07 10.87 -3.73
N PRO A 63 -5.22 11.57 -3.69
CA PRO A 63 -5.36 12.87 -3.04
C PRO A 63 -5.51 12.78 -1.52
N HIS A 64 -5.62 11.56 -0.96
CA HIS A 64 -5.86 11.33 0.45
C HIS A 64 -4.70 10.59 1.08
N ASP A 65 -4.50 10.79 2.37
CA ASP A 65 -3.51 10.03 3.11
C ASP A 65 -3.97 8.59 3.28
N ALA A 66 -3.00 7.71 3.48
CA ALA A 66 -3.24 6.35 3.89
C ALA A 66 -2.26 5.97 5.01
N ARG A 67 -2.56 4.88 5.70
CA ARG A 67 -1.65 4.25 6.66
C ARG A 67 -1.60 2.76 6.42
N TRP A 68 -0.43 2.18 6.62
CA TRP A 68 -0.27 0.73 6.72
C TRP A 68 -0.01 0.37 8.17
N PHE A 69 -0.41 -0.85 8.55
CA PHE A 69 -0.41 -1.30 9.93
C PHE A 69 0.24 -2.68 10.02
N TRP A 70 1.01 -2.89 11.10
CA TRP A 70 1.56 -4.20 11.47
C TRP A 70 0.47 -5.20 11.85
N GLY A 71 -0.69 -4.73 12.32
CA GLY A 71 -1.83 -5.57 12.64
C GLY A 71 -2.88 -5.62 11.53
N ALA A 72 -3.71 -6.66 11.54
CA ALA A 72 -4.89 -6.73 10.69
C ALA A 72 -5.96 -5.71 11.14
N ASN A 73 -6.77 -5.25 10.20
CA ASN A 73 -7.91 -4.34 10.44
C ASN A 73 -7.54 -3.03 11.15
N ALA A 74 -6.45 -2.38 10.73
CA ALA A 74 -5.94 -1.12 11.28
C ALA A 74 -5.63 -1.17 12.79
N THR A 75 -4.97 -2.25 13.22
CA THR A 75 -4.56 -2.46 14.62
C THR A 75 -3.04 -2.52 14.75
N GLY A 76 -2.53 -2.45 15.99
CA GLY A 76 -1.10 -2.35 16.25
C GLY A 76 -0.59 -0.94 16.00
N GLY A 77 0.70 -0.79 15.78
CA GLY A 77 1.23 0.48 15.29
C GLY A 77 0.94 0.69 13.80
N SER A 78 1.29 1.86 13.29
CA SER A 78 1.12 2.22 11.90
C SER A 78 2.21 3.18 11.42
N GLU A 79 2.40 3.23 10.11
CA GLU A 79 3.20 4.24 9.43
C GLU A 79 2.39 4.98 8.38
N CYS A 80 2.75 6.24 8.15
CA CYS A 80 2.03 7.13 7.26
C CYS A 80 2.44 6.98 5.80
N MET A 81 1.44 7.05 4.93
CA MET A 81 1.57 7.13 3.48
C MET A 81 0.87 8.42 3.01
N ASN A 82 1.57 9.54 3.14
CA ASN A 82 1.02 10.86 2.78
C ASN A 82 0.54 10.89 1.33
N SER A 83 -0.49 11.69 1.04
CA SER A 83 -0.96 11.93 -0.32
C SER A 83 0.16 12.37 -1.27
N SER A 84 0.08 11.93 -2.54
CA SER A 84 1.06 12.26 -3.58
C SER A 84 2.53 11.97 -3.20
N SER A 85 2.77 10.93 -2.40
CA SER A 85 4.09 10.56 -1.90
C SER A 85 4.39 9.07 -2.12
N ARG A 86 5.64 8.67 -1.88
CA ARG A 86 6.11 7.30 -2.08
C ARG A 86 7.31 7.00 -1.21
N ASN A 87 7.47 5.74 -0.84
CA ASN A 87 8.65 5.25 -0.14
C ASN A 87 9.21 4.02 -0.86
N SER A 88 10.44 4.13 -1.37
CA SER A 88 11.10 3.08 -2.15
C SER A 88 11.59 1.91 -1.29
N TYR A 89 11.70 2.11 0.03
CA TYR A 89 12.04 1.06 0.98
C TYR A 89 11.55 1.45 2.37
N VAL A 90 10.70 0.61 2.97
CA VAL A 90 10.12 0.88 4.30
C VAL A 90 11.14 0.74 5.42
N GLY A 91 12.29 0.12 5.16
CA GLY A 91 13.37 -0.06 6.12
C GLY A 91 13.44 -1.48 6.64
N TRP A 92 14.59 -1.84 7.21
CA TRP A 92 14.89 -3.21 7.62
C TRP A 92 13.92 -3.79 8.66
N TYR A 93 13.47 -2.96 9.60
CA TYR A 93 12.60 -3.40 10.71
C TYR A 93 11.14 -3.52 10.31
N ASP A 94 10.73 -2.82 9.25
CA ASP A 94 9.34 -2.67 8.84
C ASP A 94 9.03 -3.45 7.55
N ASN A 95 10.07 -4.02 6.94
CA ASN A 95 9.98 -4.80 5.72
C ASN A 95 9.17 -6.07 5.95
N ASP A 96 8.24 -6.37 5.04
CA ASP A 96 7.45 -7.59 5.09
C ASP A 96 6.59 -7.72 6.36
N GLU A 97 6.15 -6.60 6.95
CA GLU A 97 5.36 -6.63 8.19
C GLU A 97 3.94 -6.06 8.04
N ALA A 98 3.59 -5.52 6.87
CA ALA A 98 2.28 -4.92 6.67
C ALA A 98 1.16 -5.96 6.60
N SER A 99 0.17 -5.83 7.48
CA SER A 99 -0.98 -6.73 7.57
C SER A 99 -2.32 -6.07 7.22
N SER A 100 -2.41 -4.74 7.26
CA SER A 100 -3.56 -4.01 6.72
C SER A 100 -3.21 -2.61 6.25
N ILE A 101 -4.09 -2.04 5.42
CA ILE A 101 -4.05 -0.61 5.09
C ILE A 101 -5.37 0.07 5.41
N GLN A 102 -5.30 1.35 5.71
CA GLN A 102 -6.45 2.23 5.83
C GLN A 102 -6.23 3.45 4.94
N VAL A 103 -7.17 3.74 4.05
CA VAL A 103 -7.16 4.95 3.21
C VAL A 103 -8.19 5.92 3.78
N TYR A 104 -7.78 7.17 3.95
CA TYR A 104 -8.60 8.22 4.53
C TYR A 104 -9.34 9.01 3.44
N THR A 105 -10.14 9.99 3.88
CA THR A 105 -10.93 10.87 3.01
C THR A 105 -10.31 12.26 2.84
N ASP A 106 -9.14 12.48 3.44
CA ASP A 106 -8.44 13.76 3.45
C ASP A 106 -6.91 13.55 3.53
N ALA A 107 -6.17 14.63 3.27
CA ALA A 107 -4.71 14.69 3.24
C ALA A 107 -4.09 15.29 4.51
N GLY A 108 -4.79 15.21 5.65
CA GLY A 108 -4.29 15.66 6.97
C GLY A 108 -4.54 14.63 8.07
N ALA A 109 -4.75 13.37 7.69
CA ALA A 109 -4.88 12.26 8.62
C ALA A 109 -3.50 11.78 9.11
N CYS A 110 -2.48 12.13 8.34
CA CYS A 110 -1.07 12.16 8.72
C CYS A 110 -0.62 13.64 8.86
#